data_AF-A0A1V6GSF8-F1
#
_entry.id   AF-A0A1V6GSF8-F1
#
_cell.length_a   1.000
_cell.length_b   1.000
_cell.length_c   1.000
_cell.angle_alpha   90.00
_cell.angle_beta   90.00
_cell.angle_gamma   90.00
#
_symmetry.space_group_name_H-M   'P 1'
#
loop_
_entity.id
_entity.type
_entity.pdbx_description
1 polymer ?
#
loop_
_entity_poly.entity_id
_entity_poly.type
_entity_poly.pdbx_seq_one_letter_code
_entity_poly.pdbx_strand_id
1 'polypeptide(L)'
;MRLFAIRACERAGAEAGMRRLALVAISLFLLASHRSFAASNDDSARTFLWEQAGAQAAAATTPEAYLQAAATYNRLVADGVRNGPLFQNLGSVLVMAGDGANAAAAFARAERYLGATPETRQGLAAAIALQTGRAQADLPWSRTAFFWHYAFPCSVRASTALAGWALFWLGVFCQLLRRRGAGRAFLRSLAETCLLTGGLITVVFAASTLMTLAHERHDEATWGARVFAASASETEVAP
;
A
#
# COMPACT_ATOMS: atom_id res chain seq x y z
N MET A 1 10.22 -59.23 -12.45
CA MET A 1 11.07 -58.38 -11.57
C MET A 1 11.49 -57.04 -12.16
N ARG A 2 11.78 -56.89 -13.47
CA ARG A 2 12.22 -55.59 -14.05
C ARG A 2 11.22 -54.43 -13.97
N LEU A 3 9.90 -54.69 -14.02
CA LEU A 3 8.87 -53.64 -13.91
C LEU A 3 8.78 -52.98 -12.52
N PHE A 4 9.17 -53.69 -11.46
CA PHE A 4 9.10 -53.17 -10.08
C PHE A 4 10.23 -52.16 -9.80
N ALA A 5 11.41 -52.36 -10.38
CA ALA A 5 12.57 -51.48 -10.20
C ALA A 5 12.37 -50.11 -10.89
N ILE A 6 11.71 -50.09 -12.06
CA ILE A 6 11.43 -48.86 -12.80
C ILE A 6 10.46 -47.95 -12.03
N ARG A 7 9.38 -48.52 -11.47
CA ARG A 7 8.42 -47.76 -10.65
C ARG A 7 8.99 -47.23 -9.34
N ALA A 8 9.98 -47.91 -8.76
CA ALA A 8 10.66 -47.45 -7.55
C ALA A 8 11.58 -46.24 -7.85
N CYS A 9 12.29 -46.26 -8.98
CA CYS A 9 13.17 -45.17 -9.39
C CYS A 9 12.37 -43.90 -9.77
N GLU A 10 11.22 -44.04 -10.43
CA GLU A 10 10.32 -42.90 -10.74
C GLU A 10 9.72 -42.25 -9.48
N ARG A 11 9.36 -43.04 -8.46
CA ARG A 11 8.84 -42.51 -7.17
C ARG A 11 9.89 -41.73 -6.41
N ALA A 12 11.13 -42.21 -6.37
CA ALA A 12 12.24 -41.52 -5.69
C ALA A 12 12.57 -40.16 -6.34
N GLY A 13 12.53 -40.07 -7.68
CA GLY A 13 12.74 -38.81 -8.39
C GLY A 13 11.63 -37.77 -8.12
N ALA A 14 10.38 -38.21 -8.04
CA ALA A 14 9.23 -37.35 -7.76
C ALA A 14 9.20 -36.83 -6.30
N GLU A 15 9.66 -37.62 -5.33
CA GLU A 15 9.79 -37.20 -3.92
C GLU A 15 10.91 -36.16 -3.73
N ALA A 16 12.03 -36.33 -4.43
CA ALA A 16 13.13 -35.38 -4.40
C ALA A 16 12.76 -34.01 -5.00
N GLY A 17 12.00 -33.99 -6.12
CA GLY A 17 11.53 -32.75 -6.75
C GLY A 17 10.55 -31.96 -5.87
N MET A 18 9.67 -32.66 -5.16
CA MET A 18 8.65 -32.03 -4.32
C MET A 18 9.22 -31.46 -3.01
N ARG A 19 10.24 -32.11 -2.43
CA ARG A 19 10.99 -31.55 -1.29
C ARG A 19 11.73 -30.27 -1.66
N ARG A 20 12.30 -30.20 -2.86
CA ARG A 20 12.98 -28.99 -3.37
C ARG A 20 12.01 -27.82 -3.54
N LEU A 21 10.82 -28.05 -4.10
CA LEU A 21 9.80 -27.01 -4.26
C LEU A 21 9.23 -26.50 -2.93
N ALA A 22 8.96 -27.39 -1.98
CA ALA A 22 8.49 -27.00 -0.64
C ALA A 22 9.54 -26.18 0.13
N LEU A 23 10.80 -26.59 0.05
CA LEU A 23 11.91 -25.85 0.66
C LEU A 23 12.09 -24.46 0.02
N VAL A 24 11.96 -24.34 -1.31
CA VAL A 24 12.02 -23.03 -2.00
C VAL A 24 10.87 -22.11 -1.57
N ALA A 25 9.65 -22.62 -1.44
CA ALA A 25 8.50 -21.84 -0.99
C ALA A 25 8.64 -21.35 0.47
N ILE A 26 9.10 -22.23 1.37
CA ILE A 26 9.36 -21.87 2.77
C ILE A 26 10.54 -20.89 2.88
N SER A 27 11.59 -21.08 2.08
CA SER A 27 12.75 -20.18 2.04
C SER A 27 12.36 -18.79 1.55
N LEU A 28 11.53 -18.69 0.50
CA LEU A 28 11.00 -17.41 0.01
C LEU A 28 10.12 -16.71 1.05
N PHE A 29 9.35 -17.46 1.84
CA PHE A 29 8.53 -16.92 2.93
C PHE A 29 9.37 -16.40 4.11
N LEU A 30 10.45 -17.10 4.46
CA LEU A 30 11.39 -16.70 5.52
C LEU A 30 12.30 -15.53 5.09
N LEU A 31 12.73 -15.49 3.82
CA LEU A 31 13.47 -14.36 3.26
C LEU A 31 12.62 -13.08 3.18
N ALA A 32 11.31 -13.21 2.93
CA ALA A 32 10.39 -12.08 2.92
C ALA A 32 10.12 -11.48 4.32
N SER A 33 10.48 -12.20 5.40
CA SER A 33 10.21 -11.78 6.79
C SER A 33 11.42 -11.19 7.52
N HIS A 34 12.62 -11.20 6.93
CA HIS A 34 13.79 -10.52 7.50
C HIS A 34 13.79 -9.03 7.15
N ARG A 35 13.13 -8.20 7.97
CA ARG A 35 13.46 -6.77 8.05
C ARG A 35 14.64 -6.59 9.00
N SER A 36 15.80 -6.25 8.45
CA SER A 36 16.98 -5.89 9.23
C SER A 36 16.78 -4.52 9.87
N PHE A 37 16.81 -4.46 11.20
CA PHE A 37 16.82 -3.23 11.97
C PHE A 37 18.27 -2.74 12.05
N ALA A 38 18.61 -1.73 11.25
CA ALA A 38 19.79 -0.90 11.48
C ALA A 38 19.27 0.52 11.72
N ALA A 39 19.33 0.98 12.96
CA ALA A 39 18.99 2.36 13.30
C ALA A 39 20.11 3.28 12.78
N SER A 40 19.84 4.07 11.76
CA SER A 40 20.79 5.04 11.19
C SER A 40 20.72 6.38 11.91
N ASN A 41 21.85 7.11 11.99
CA ASN A 41 21.94 8.48 12.54
C ASN A 41 20.89 9.47 11.98
N ASP A 42 20.37 9.24 10.77
CA ASP A 42 19.30 10.04 10.13
C ASP A 42 17.99 10.11 10.93
N ASP A 43 17.74 9.17 11.85
CA ASP A 43 16.44 9.09 12.53
C ASP A 43 16.20 10.28 13.48
N SER A 44 17.27 10.82 14.08
CA SER A 44 17.21 12.01 14.95
C SER A 44 16.91 13.28 14.16
N ALA A 45 17.57 13.49 13.02
CA ALA A 45 17.34 14.63 12.14
C ALA A 45 15.93 14.62 11.54
N ARG A 46 15.45 13.45 11.13
CA ARG A 46 14.07 13.25 10.65
C ARG A 46 13.03 13.55 11.74
N THR A 47 13.29 13.09 12.97
CA THR A 47 12.42 13.41 14.12
C THR A 47 12.38 14.91 14.39
N PHE A 48 13.53 15.59 14.37
CA PHE A 48 13.58 17.03 14.55
C PHE A 48 12.80 17.80 13.46
N LEU A 49 12.99 17.43 12.19
CA LEU A 49 12.25 18.04 11.07
C LEU A 49 10.74 17.78 11.18
N TRP A 50 10.35 16.60 11.65
CA TRP A 50 8.94 16.27 11.92
C TRP A 50 8.34 17.18 12.98
N GLU A 51 9.01 17.32 14.13
CA GLU A 51 8.57 18.19 15.22
C GLU A 51 8.54 19.66 14.81
N GLN A 52 9.55 20.12 14.07
CA GLN A 52 9.60 21.47 13.52
C GLN A 52 8.41 21.76 12.60
N ALA A 53 8.11 20.85 11.66
CA ALA A 53 6.98 21.01 10.74
C ALA A 53 5.64 21.01 11.50
N GLY A 54 5.50 20.16 12.52
CA GLY A 54 4.33 20.14 13.41
C GLY A 54 4.15 21.44 14.18
N ALA A 55 5.23 21.99 14.75
CA ALA A 55 5.21 23.26 15.47
C ALA A 55 4.87 24.44 14.54
N GLN A 56 5.45 24.47 13.33
CA GLN A 56 5.11 25.48 12.32
C GLN A 56 3.63 25.40 11.93
N ALA A 57 3.11 24.19 11.69
CA ALA A 57 1.71 24.01 11.35
C ALA A 57 0.77 24.45 12.49
N ALA A 58 1.12 24.15 13.74
CA ALA A 58 0.33 24.55 14.91
C ALA A 58 0.31 26.07 15.15
N ALA A 59 1.40 26.76 14.79
CA ALA A 59 1.52 28.22 14.91
C ALA A 59 0.99 28.98 13.69
N ALA A 60 0.71 28.30 12.58
CA ALA A 60 0.31 28.94 11.33
C ALA A 60 -1.13 29.50 11.39
N THR A 61 -1.27 30.77 11.02
CA THR A 61 -2.57 31.46 10.94
C THR A 61 -2.87 32.01 9.54
N THR A 62 -1.88 31.99 8.63
CA THR A 62 -2.02 32.46 7.25
C THR A 62 -1.68 31.35 6.26
N PRO A 63 -2.23 31.39 5.03
CA PRO A 63 -1.89 30.42 3.98
C PRO A 63 -0.38 30.29 3.73
N GLU A 64 0.36 31.40 3.78
CA GLU A 64 1.81 31.42 3.60
C GLU A 64 2.54 30.72 4.74
N ALA A 65 2.07 30.86 5.98
CA ALA A 65 2.64 30.13 7.13
C ALA A 65 2.39 28.62 7.01
N TYR A 66 1.23 28.22 6.51
CA TYR A 66 0.95 26.82 6.21
C TYR A 66 1.83 26.27 5.07
N LEU A 67 2.13 27.08 4.05
CA LEU A 67 3.10 26.70 3.02
C LEU A 67 4.51 26.50 3.59
N GLN A 68 4.93 27.31 4.56
CA GLN A 68 6.23 27.10 5.21
C GLN A 68 6.28 25.76 5.95
N ALA A 69 5.22 25.40 6.67
CA ALA A 69 5.09 24.08 7.28
C ALA A 69 5.09 22.96 6.22
N ALA A 70 4.37 23.15 5.11
CA ALA A 70 4.33 22.22 3.99
C ALA A 70 5.73 22.01 3.37
N ALA A 71 6.51 23.08 3.22
CA ALA A 71 7.87 23.02 2.72
C ALA A 71 8.79 22.20 3.66
N THR A 72 8.64 22.34 4.97
CA THR A 72 9.40 21.54 5.95
C THR A 72 9.00 20.06 5.89
N TYR A 73 7.70 19.74 5.84
CA TYR A 73 7.26 18.36 5.61
C TYR A 73 7.77 17.80 4.27
N ASN A 74 7.82 18.62 3.22
CA ASN A 74 8.31 18.19 1.92
C ASN A 74 9.79 17.86 1.90
N ARG A 75 10.61 18.47 2.79
CA ARG A 75 12.00 18.04 2.99
C ARG A 75 12.08 16.60 3.48
N LEU A 76 11.22 16.17 4.42
CA LEU A 76 11.15 14.77 4.84
C LEU A 76 10.81 13.84 3.67
N VAL A 77 9.91 14.27 2.77
CA VAL A 77 9.58 13.50 1.56
C VAL A 77 10.80 13.41 0.63
N ALA A 78 11.53 14.51 0.45
CA ALA A 78 12.77 14.55 -0.35
C ALA A 78 13.88 13.67 0.26
N ASP A 79 13.96 13.58 1.59
CA ASP A 79 14.88 12.70 2.33
C ASP A 79 14.46 11.21 2.31
N GLY A 80 13.45 10.88 1.49
CA GLY A 80 12.97 9.52 1.27
C GLY A 80 12.04 8.99 2.36
N VAL A 81 11.57 9.84 3.30
CA VAL A 81 10.59 9.42 4.31
C VAL A 81 9.24 9.19 3.64
N ARG A 82 8.67 8.00 3.88
CA ARG A 82 7.44 7.55 3.24
C ARG A 82 6.55 6.88 4.27
N ASN A 83 5.64 7.64 4.85
CA ASN A 83 4.66 7.12 5.79
C ASN A 83 3.33 7.88 5.68
N GLY A 84 2.26 7.21 6.11
CA GLY A 84 0.91 7.76 6.07
C GLY A 84 0.74 9.09 6.79
N PRO A 85 1.17 9.20 8.08
CA PRO A 85 1.04 10.44 8.84
C PRO A 85 1.73 11.64 8.19
N LEU A 86 2.89 11.46 7.56
CA LEU A 86 3.59 12.52 6.83
C LEU A 86 2.74 13.07 5.70
N PHE A 87 2.22 12.20 4.85
CA PHE A 87 1.41 12.62 3.71
C PHE A 87 0.06 13.18 4.15
N GLN A 88 -0.51 12.69 5.26
CA GLN A 88 -1.72 13.23 5.85
C GLN A 88 -1.50 14.66 6.37
N ASN A 89 -0.45 14.88 7.16
CA ASN A 89 -0.14 16.19 7.72
C ASN A 89 0.24 17.19 6.62
N LEU A 90 1.04 16.76 5.64
CA LEU A 90 1.37 17.56 4.46
C LEU A 90 0.11 17.93 3.67
N GLY A 91 -0.82 16.98 3.46
CA GLY A 91 -2.10 17.24 2.83
C GLY A 91 -2.93 18.27 3.59
N SER A 92 -3.02 18.14 4.92
CA SER A 92 -3.77 19.06 5.77
C SER A 92 -3.23 20.48 5.70
N VAL A 93 -1.91 20.68 5.80
CA VAL A 93 -1.33 22.02 5.70
C VAL A 93 -1.48 22.60 4.29
N LEU A 94 -1.44 21.77 3.24
CA LEU A 94 -1.70 22.22 1.87
C LEU A 94 -3.16 22.63 1.66
N VAL A 95 -4.13 21.95 2.28
CA VAL A 95 -5.54 22.40 2.29
C VAL A 95 -5.65 23.76 2.97
N MET A 96 -5.03 23.93 4.14
CA MET A 96 -5.04 25.21 4.87
C MET A 96 -4.33 26.34 4.11
N ALA A 97 -3.36 26.00 3.26
CA ALA A 97 -2.71 26.93 2.34
C ALA A 97 -3.52 27.23 1.06
N GLY A 98 -4.63 26.52 0.82
CA GLY A 98 -5.44 26.65 -0.39
C GLY A 98 -4.92 25.87 -1.61
N ASP A 99 -3.87 25.06 -1.46
CA ASP A 99 -3.27 24.27 -2.55
C ASP A 99 -4.00 22.93 -2.72
N GLY A 100 -5.21 22.97 -3.29
CA GLY A 100 -6.04 21.79 -3.45
C GLY A 100 -5.40 20.68 -4.29
N ALA A 101 -4.63 21.03 -5.32
CA ALA A 101 -4.03 20.06 -6.24
C ALA A 101 -2.91 19.25 -5.57
N ASN A 102 -2.01 19.91 -4.84
CA ASN A 102 -0.96 19.22 -4.11
C ASN A 102 -1.50 18.53 -2.86
N ALA A 103 -2.51 19.11 -2.20
CA ALA A 103 -3.19 18.47 -1.08
C ALA A 103 -3.83 17.13 -1.48
N ALA A 104 -4.54 17.07 -2.61
CA ALA A 104 -5.16 15.83 -3.07
C ALA A 104 -4.12 14.76 -3.41
N ALA A 105 -2.99 15.15 -3.98
CA ALA A 105 -1.89 14.24 -4.24
C ALA A 105 -1.28 13.69 -2.93
N ALA A 106 -1.09 14.56 -1.93
CA ALA A 106 -0.61 14.17 -0.61
C ALA A 106 -1.60 13.19 0.07
N PHE A 107 -2.88 13.52 0.14
CA PHE A 107 -3.89 12.62 0.71
C PHE A 107 -4.04 11.31 -0.06
N ALA A 108 -3.91 11.32 -1.39
CA ALA A 108 -3.91 10.10 -2.20
C ALA A 108 -2.72 9.19 -1.85
N ARG A 109 -1.55 9.75 -1.55
CA ARG A 109 -0.41 8.98 -1.01
C ARG A 109 -0.70 8.50 0.40
N ALA A 110 -1.22 9.34 1.29
CA ALA A 110 -1.60 8.95 2.66
C ALA A 110 -2.56 7.75 2.69
N GLU A 111 -3.59 7.76 1.84
CA GLU A 111 -4.57 6.67 1.68
C GLU A 111 -3.90 5.33 1.30
N ARG A 112 -2.79 5.34 0.55
CA ARG A 112 -2.06 4.09 0.22
C ARG A 112 -1.40 3.46 1.44
N TYR A 113 -0.96 4.28 2.41
CA TYR A 113 -0.27 3.82 3.61
C TYR A 113 -1.22 3.55 4.78
N LEU A 114 -2.31 4.31 4.89
CA LEU A 114 -3.26 4.23 6.01
C LEU A 114 -4.55 3.50 5.65
N GLY A 115 -4.85 3.34 4.36
CA GLY A 115 -6.21 3.02 3.92
C GLY A 115 -7.13 4.23 4.05
N ALA A 116 -8.41 4.00 3.78
CA ALA A 116 -9.42 5.04 3.80
C ALA A 116 -9.93 5.28 5.24
N THR A 117 -9.31 6.23 5.93
CA THR A 117 -9.70 6.76 7.25
C THR A 117 -10.69 7.92 7.10
N PRO A 118 -11.48 8.26 8.15
CA PRO A 118 -12.30 9.48 8.14
C PRO A 118 -11.48 10.72 7.77
N GLU A 119 -10.28 10.85 8.32
CA GLU A 119 -9.40 12.01 8.14
C GLU A 119 -8.88 12.09 6.70
N THR A 120 -8.41 10.98 6.11
CA THR A 120 -7.95 10.97 4.72
C THR A 120 -9.10 11.20 3.74
N ARG A 121 -10.31 10.71 4.04
CA ARG A 121 -11.49 10.95 3.18
C ARG A 121 -11.93 12.40 3.23
N GLN A 122 -12.04 12.99 4.41
CA GLN A 122 -12.40 14.39 4.60
C GLN A 122 -11.34 15.31 3.98
N GLY A 123 -10.06 15.01 4.19
CA GLY A 123 -8.96 15.76 3.59
C GLY A 123 -8.97 15.73 2.06
N LEU A 124 -9.19 14.55 1.46
CA LEU A 124 -9.26 14.43 0.01
C LEU A 124 -10.51 15.11 -0.58
N ALA A 125 -11.65 15.04 0.12
CA ALA A 125 -12.87 15.77 -0.24
C ALA A 125 -12.63 17.29 -0.20
N ALA A 126 -12.01 17.81 0.86
CA ALA A 126 -11.65 19.22 0.98
C ALA A 126 -10.68 19.66 -0.12
N ALA A 127 -9.66 18.85 -0.43
CA ALA A 127 -8.71 19.14 -1.49
C ALA A 127 -9.35 19.19 -2.89
N ILE A 128 -10.31 18.30 -3.17
CA ILE A 128 -11.09 18.31 -4.43
C ILE A 128 -12.03 19.52 -4.47
N ALA A 129 -12.65 19.87 -3.34
CA ALA A 129 -13.52 21.04 -3.23
C ALA A 129 -12.74 22.32 -3.60
N LEU A 130 -11.51 22.48 -3.07
CA LEU A 130 -10.60 23.57 -3.44
C LEU A 130 -10.25 23.59 -4.93
N GLN A 131 -9.89 22.43 -5.52
CA GLN A 131 -9.57 22.35 -6.95
C GLN A 131 -10.75 22.71 -7.86
N THR A 132 -11.97 22.42 -7.42
CA THR A 132 -13.18 22.62 -8.21
C THR A 132 -13.89 23.94 -7.89
N GLY A 133 -13.38 24.73 -6.93
CA GLY A 133 -14.02 25.96 -6.46
C GLY A 133 -15.38 25.71 -5.80
N ARG A 134 -15.62 24.52 -5.25
CA ARG A 134 -16.89 24.15 -4.62
C ARG A 134 -16.78 24.25 -3.10
N ALA A 135 -17.89 24.54 -2.44
CA ALA A 135 -17.96 24.52 -0.97
C ALA A 135 -17.77 23.10 -0.40
N GLN A 136 -18.21 22.08 -1.14
CA GLN A 136 -18.06 20.68 -0.78
C GLN A 136 -17.90 19.85 -2.05
N ALA A 137 -17.12 18.78 -1.97
CA ALA A 137 -16.98 17.80 -3.03
C ALA A 137 -17.13 16.39 -2.48
N ASP A 138 -17.86 15.56 -3.22
CA ASP A 138 -17.92 14.13 -2.97
C ASP A 138 -16.69 13.43 -3.55
N LEU A 139 -16.33 12.32 -2.92
CA LEU A 139 -15.29 11.46 -3.44
C LEU A 139 -15.75 10.75 -4.72
N PRO A 140 -14.84 10.52 -5.69
CA PRO A 140 -15.15 9.73 -6.88
C PRO A 140 -15.75 8.36 -6.53
N TRP A 141 -16.79 7.96 -7.26
CA TRP A 141 -17.50 6.68 -7.06
C TRP A 141 -16.59 5.45 -7.09
N SER A 142 -15.44 5.56 -7.77
CA SER A 142 -14.42 4.51 -7.85
C SER A 142 -13.90 4.09 -6.46
N ARG A 143 -13.89 5.00 -5.48
CA ARG A 143 -13.50 4.67 -4.09
C ARG A 143 -14.48 3.72 -3.41
N THR A 144 -15.77 3.84 -3.74
CA THR A 144 -16.82 2.94 -3.25
C THR A 144 -16.81 1.62 -4.01
N ALA A 145 -16.73 1.67 -5.35
CA ALA A 145 -16.74 0.46 -6.17
C ALA A 145 -15.51 -0.43 -5.92
N PHE A 146 -14.34 0.18 -5.76
CA PHE A 146 -13.09 -0.52 -5.47
C PHE A 146 -12.70 -0.39 -3.99
N PHE A 147 -13.67 -0.53 -3.07
CA PHE A 147 -13.41 -0.36 -1.64
C PHE A 147 -12.27 -1.27 -1.14
N TRP A 148 -12.11 -2.48 -1.69
CA TRP A 148 -11.01 -3.39 -1.31
C TRP A 148 -9.61 -2.85 -1.68
N HIS A 149 -9.53 -1.89 -2.60
CA HIS A 149 -8.30 -1.19 -2.95
C HIS A 149 -8.03 0.00 -2.03
N TYR A 150 -9.05 0.80 -1.73
CA TYR A 150 -8.89 2.06 -0.99
C TYR A 150 -9.06 1.91 0.53
N ALA A 151 -9.94 1.02 0.99
CA ALA A 151 -10.21 0.84 2.42
C ALA A 151 -9.00 0.29 3.19
N PHE A 152 -8.16 -0.51 2.54
CA PHE A 152 -7.04 -1.19 3.19
C PHE A 152 -5.68 -0.60 2.80
N PRO A 153 -4.77 -0.41 3.78
CA PRO A 153 -3.37 -0.10 3.51
C PRO A 153 -2.74 -1.05 2.48
N CYS A 154 -1.78 -0.54 1.71
CA CYS A 154 -1.00 -1.35 0.76
C CYS A 154 -0.34 -2.55 1.44
N SER A 155 0.14 -2.41 2.68
CA SER A 155 0.73 -3.50 3.47
C SER A 155 -0.27 -4.62 3.74
N VAL A 156 -1.51 -4.29 4.11
CA VAL A 156 -2.58 -5.26 4.34
C VAL A 156 -2.92 -5.97 3.03
N ARG A 157 -3.03 -5.22 1.93
CA ARG A 157 -3.33 -5.79 0.61
C ARG A 157 -2.23 -6.75 0.13
N ALA A 158 -0.97 -6.39 0.33
CA ALA A 158 0.17 -7.24 0.02
C ALA A 158 0.15 -8.53 0.87
N SER A 159 -0.08 -8.42 2.18
CA SER A 159 -0.20 -9.57 3.08
C SER A 159 -1.37 -10.49 2.68
N THR A 160 -2.52 -9.92 2.32
CA THR A 160 -3.68 -10.68 1.83
C THR A 160 -3.38 -11.40 0.51
N ALA A 161 -2.65 -10.77 -0.41
CA ALA A 161 -2.23 -11.41 -1.66
C ALA A 161 -1.31 -12.62 -1.39
N LEU A 162 -0.36 -12.48 -0.46
CA LEU A 162 0.54 -13.55 -0.02
C LEU A 162 -0.21 -14.67 0.70
N ALA A 163 -1.19 -14.34 1.54
CA ALA A 163 -2.05 -15.32 2.20
C ALA A 163 -2.87 -16.13 1.18
N GLY A 164 -3.48 -15.45 0.19
CA GLY A 164 -4.14 -16.10 -0.94
C GLY A 164 -3.20 -17.03 -1.70
N TRP A 165 -1.94 -16.63 -1.86
CA TRP A 165 -0.94 -17.41 -2.60
C TRP A 165 -0.57 -18.67 -1.85
N ALA A 166 -0.40 -18.57 -0.52
CA ALA A 166 -0.20 -19.72 0.34
C ALA A 166 -1.42 -20.68 0.31
N LEU A 167 -2.65 -20.16 0.35
CA LEU A 167 -3.87 -20.96 0.23
C LEU A 167 -3.96 -21.67 -1.13
N PHE A 168 -3.60 -21.00 -2.22
CA PHE A 168 -3.54 -21.60 -3.54
C PHE A 168 -2.57 -22.80 -3.55
N TRP A 169 -1.36 -22.64 -3.02
CA TRP A 169 -0.39 -23.73 -2.93
C TRP A 169 -0.82 -24.86 -2.01
N LEU A 170 -1.53 -24.55 -0.92
CA LEU A 170 -2.16 -25.56 -0.07
C LEU A 170 -3.14 -26.41 -0.89
N GLY A 171 -3.97 -25.77 -1.72
CA GLY A 171 -4.88 -26.46 -2.63
C GLY A 171 -4.15 -27.37 -3.63
N VAL A 172 -3.06 -26.88 -4.24
CA VAL A 172 -2.19 -27.69 -5.12
C VAL A 172 -1.62 -28.89 -4.37
N PHE A 173 -1.10 -28.68 -3.15
CA PHE A 173 -0.53 -29.73 -2.32
C PHE A 173 -1.56 -30.80 -1.95
N CYS A 174 -2.76 -30.41 -1.51
CA CYS A 174 -3.86 -31.34 -1.25
C CYS A 174 -4.23 -32.14 -2.52
N GLN A 175 -4.22 -31.51 -3.69
CA GLN A 175 -4.50 -32.20 -4.95
C GLN A 175 -3.41 -33.23 -5.31
N LEU A 176 -2.14 -32.94 -5.02
CA LEU A 176 -1.03 -33.88 -5.22
C LEU A 176 -1.10 -35.08 -4.26
N LEU A 177 -1.43 -34.84 -2.98
CA LEU A 177 -1.63 -35.92 -2.01
C LEU A 177 -2.79 -36.85 -2.41
N ARG A 178 -3.87 -36.29 -2.96
CA ARG A 178 -4.98 -37.07 -3.52
C ARG A 178 -4.53 -38.00 -4.65
N ARG A 179 -3.68 -37.51 -5.58
CA ARG A 179 -3.15 -38.33 -6.68
C ARG A 179 -2.30 -39.52 -6.19
N ARG A 180 -1.75 -39.45 -4.97
CA ARG A 180 -0.98 -40.53 -4.34
C ARG A 180 -1.82 -41.56 -3.57
N GLY A 181 -3.15 -41.49 -3.64
CA GLY A 181 -4.04 -42.50 -3.03
C GLY A 181 -4.66 -42.10 -1.69
N ALA A 182 -4.46 -40.86 -1.22
CA ALA A 182 -5.21 -40.30 -0.09
C ALA A 182 -6.63 -39.87 -0.55
N GLY A 183 -7.45 -40.84 -0.93
CA GLY A 183 -8.79 -40.64 -1.51
C GLY A 183 -9.87 -40.40 -0.45
N ARG A 184 -9.90 -39.22 0.17
CA ARG A 184 -11.06 -38.78 0.96
C ARG A 184 -11.79 -37.67 0.20
N ALA A 185 -13.11 -37.80 0.00
CA ALA A 185 -13.94 -36.79 -0.68
C ALA A 185 -13.77 -35.38 -0.06
N PHE A 186 -13.54 -35.31 1.25
CA PHE A 186 -13.20 -34.09 1.97
C PHE A 186 -11.97 -33.36 1.41
N LEU A 187 -10.88 -34.08 1.10
CA LEU A 187 -9.66 -33.47 0.55
C LEU A 187 -9.87 -32.90 -0.86
N ARG A 188 -10.83 -33.43 -1.62
CA ARG A 188 -11.19 -32.89 -2.93
C ARG A 188 -11.87 -31.53 -2.79
N SER A 189 -12.91 -31.45 -1.96
CA SER A 189 -13.65 -30.21 -1.71
C SER A 189 -12.72 -29.13 -1.13
N LEU A 190 -11.87 -29.49 -0.17
CA LEU A 190 -10.88 -28.58 0.41
C LEU A 190 -9.88 -28.07 -0.65
N ALA A 191 -9.33 -28.96 -1.48
CA ALA A 191 -8.39 -28.57 -2.52
C ALA A 191 -9.02 -27.62 -3.55
N GLU A 192 -10.23 -27.93 -4.03
CA GLU A 192 -10.95 -27.08 -4.99
C GLU A 192 -11.27 -25.71 -4.36
N THR A 193 -11.73 -25.68 -3.12
CA THR A 193 -12.01 -24.44 -2.38
C THR A 193 -10.73 -23.60 -2.22
N CYS A 194 -9.63 -24.19 -1.77
CA CYS A 194 -8.36 -23.47 -1.57
C CYS A 194 -7.77 -22.94 -2.89
N LEU A 195 -7.87 -23.71 -3.99
CA LEU A 195 -7.39 -23.27 -5.30
C LEU A 195 -8.17 -22.07 -5.81
N LEU A 196 -9.51 -22.15 -5.78
CA LEU A 196 -10.37 -21.10 -6.32
C LEU A 196 -10.32 -19.83 -5.46
N THR A 197 -10.49 -19.98 -4.15
CA THR A 197 -10.47 -18.82 -3.22
C THR A 197 -9.08 -18.22 -3.10
N GLY A 198 -8.03 -19.04 -2.94
CA GLY A 198 -6.65 -18.58 -2.89
C GLY A 198 -6.23 -17.87 -4.19
N GLY A 199 -6.52 -18.47 -5.34
CA GLY A 199 -6.24 -17.88 -6.65
C GLY A 199 -6.95 -16.54 -6.85
N LEU A 200 -8.25 -16.46 -6.54
CA LEU A 200 -9.02 -15.22 -6.66
C LEU A 200 -8.47 -14.12 -5.75
N ILE A 201 -8.23 -14.43 -4.46
CA ILE A 201 -7.66 -13.49 -3.49
C ILE A 201 -6.31 -12.98 -3.97
N THR A 202 -5.41 -13.88 -4.40
CA THR A 202 -4.09 -13.48 -4.91
C THR A 202 -4.22 -12.55 -6.10
N VAL A 203 -5.01 -12.91 -7.11
CA VAL A 203 -5.12 -12.09 -8.34
C VAL A 203 -5.65 -10.70 -8.01
N VAL A 204 -6.74 -10.60 -7.24
CA VAL A 204 -7.38 -9.32 -6.91
C VAL A 204 -6.45 -8.43 -6.09
N PHE A 205 -5.85 -8.96 -5.02
CA PHE A 205 -5.01 -8.16 -4.13
C PHE A 205 -3.60 -7.92 -4.67
N ALA A 206 -3.04 -8.82 -5.49
CA ALA A 206 -1.78 -8.58 -6.18
C ALA A 206 -1.92 -7.48 -7.23
N ALA A 207 -2.97 -7.52 -8.07
CA ALA A 207 -3.24 -6.46 -9.04
C ALA A 207 -3.42 -5.09 -8.34
N SER A 208 -4.20 -5.09 -7.26
CA SER A 208 -4.40 -3.91 -6.41
C SER A 208 -3.09 -3.35 -5.85
N THR A 209 -2.21 -4.23 -5.35
CA THR A 209 -0.89 -3.86 -4.79
C THR A 209 0.04 -3.33 -5.88
N LEU A 210 0.11 -4.01 -7.03
CA LEU A 210 0.93 -3.59 -8.17
C LEU A 210 0.52 -2.22 -8.70
N MET A 211 -0.80 -1.96 -8.79
CA MET A 211 -1.32 -0.65 -9.16
C MET A 211 -0.84 0.44 -8.18
N THR A 212 -0.84 0.14 -6.88
CA THR A 212 -0.35 1.07 -5.86
C THR A 212 1.14 1.34 -6.00
N LEU A 213 1.94 0.30 -6.26
CA LEU A 213 3.37 0.44 -6.49
C LEU A 213 3.67 1.25 -7.77
N ALA A 214 2.86 1.07 -8.82
CA ALA A 214 2.98 1.86 -10.04
C ALA A 214 2.68 3.34 -9.79
N HIS A 215 1.59 3.64 -9.09
CA HIS A 215 1.27 5.01 -8.69
C HIS A 215 2.34 5.62 -7.77
N GLU A 216 2.86 4.86 -6.82
CA GLU A 216 3.89 5.36 -5.90
C GLU A 216 5.18 5.69 -6.64
N ARG A 217 5.61 4.83 -7.58
CA ARG A 217 6.77 5.11 -8.45
C ARG A 217 6.55 6.35 -9.33
N HIS A 218 5.35 6.51 -9.87
CA HIS A 218 5.00 7.68 -10.68
C HIS A 218 5.04 8.96 -9.84
N ASP A 219 4.47 8.93 -8.64
CA ASP A 219 4.49 10.07 -7.74
C ASP A 219 5.92 10.38 -7.29
N GLU A 220 6.73 9.38 -6.93
CA GLU A 220 8.15 9.59 -6.60
C GLU A 220 8.92 10.31 -7.72
N ALA A 221 8.68 9.91 -8.98
CA ALA A 221 9.35 10.51 -10.12
C ALA A 221 8.90 11.95 -10.41
N THR A 222 7.65 12.29 -10.06
CA THR A 222 7.05 13.60 -10.40
C THR A 222 6.97 14.55 -9.22
N TRP A 223 7.12 14.06 -7.98
CA TRP A 223 6.90 14.83 -6.76
C TRP A 223 7.86 16.02 -6.65
N GLY A 224 9.13 15.84 -7.00
CA GLY A 224 10.13 16.90 -6.94
C GLY A 224 9.86 18.08 -7.87
N ALA A 225 9.02 17.90 -8.88
CA ALA A 225 8.61 18.98 -9.80
C ALA A 225 7.38 19.77 -9.30
N ARG A 226 6.75 19.35 -8.20
CA ARG A 226 5.58 20.04 -7.65
C ARG A 226 6.01 21.35 -6.98
N VAL A 227 5.32 22.42 -7.35
CA VAL A 227 5.44 23.73 -6.72
C VAL A 227 4.21 23.92 -5.84
N PHE A 228 4.42 24.29 -4.57
CA PHE A 228 3.33 24.62 -3.67
C PHE A 228 2.97 26.09 -3.79
N ALA A 229 1.67 26.38 -3.88
CA ALA A 229 1.16 27.73 -4.09
C ALA A 229 0.08 28.07 -3.06
N ALA A 230 0.14 29.27 -2.50
CA ALA A 230 -0.88 29.75 -1.59
C ALA A 230 -2.03 30.30 -2.42
N SER A 231 -3.27 30.12 -1.96
CA SER A 231 -4.38 30.91 -2.48
C SER A 231 -4.09 32.38 -2.22
N ALA A 232 -4.17 33.23 -3.25
CA ALA A 232 -4.08 34.67 -3.06
C ALA A 232 -5.16 35.09 -2.06
N SER A 233 -4.77 35.79 -1.00
CA SER A 233 -5.73 36.38 -0.07
C SER A 233 -6.60 37.35 -0.87
N GLU A 234 -7.90 37.08 -0.97
CA GLU A 234 -8.88 38.08 -1.38
C GLU A 234 -8.87 39.20 -0.33
N THR A 235 -7.91 40.11 -0.47
CA THR A 235 -7.82 41.37 0.24
C THR A 235 -8.14 42.47 -0.76
N GLU A 236 -9.35 42.46 -1.30
CA GLU A 236 -9.94 43.66 -1.92
C GLU A 236 -11.47 43.54 -2.03
N VAL A 237 -12.15 43.56 -0.89
CA VAL A 237 -13.48 44.18 -0.85
C VAL A 237 -13.26 45.58 -0.27
N ALA A 238 -12.91 46.51 -1.16
CA ALA A 238 -12.93 47.94 -0.89
C ALA A 238 -14.42 48.40 -0.75
N PRO A 239 -14.68 49.45 0.05
CA PRO A 239 -15.97 49.72 0.71
C PRO A 239 -17.14 50.07 -0.20
#